data_AF-A0A9D2NNI3-F1
#
_entry.id   AF-A0A9D2NNI3-F1
#
_cell.length_a   1.000
_cell.length_b   1.000
_cell.length_c   1.000
_cell.angle_alpha   90.00
_cell.angle_beta   90.00
_cell.angle_gamma   90.00
#
_symmetry.space_group_name_H-M   'P 1'
#
loop_
_entity.id
_entity.type
_entity.pdbx_description
1 polymer ?
#
loop_
_entity_poly.entity_id
_entity_poly.type
_entity_poly.pdbx_seq_one_letter_code
_entity_poly.pdbx_strand_id
1 'polypeptide(L)' 'MKLQDSDILFIKTHLTNANDLITASDAFELLNALDELSVATMDENDEITDIGREAERLIDRIVFDERYQ' A
#
# COMPACT_ATOMS: atom_id res chain seq x y z
N MET A 1 -2.80 2.79 -12.89
CA MET A 1 -2.00 3.13 -11.68
C MET A 1 -0.60 3.67 -12.01
N LYS A 2 -0.16 4.80 -11.43
CA LYS A 2 1.21 5.32 -11.57
C LYS A 2 1.86 5.54 -10.20
N LEU A 3 2.67 4.58 -9.75
CA LEU A 3 3.42 4.66 -8.50
C LEU A 3 4.67 5.53 -8.63
N GLN A 4 5.03 6.25 -7.56
CA GLN A 4 6.29 6.98 -7.47
C GLN A 4 7.42 6.07 -6.94
N ASP A 5 8.68 6.47 -7.14
CA ASP A 5 9.84 5.70 -6.66
C ASP A 5 9.81 5.48 -5.14
N SER A 6 9.32 6.47 -4.39
CA SER A 6 9.13 6.36 -2.94
C SER A 6 8.08 5.31 -2.58
N ASP A 7 6.99 5.22 -3.35
CA ASP A 7 5.91 4.26 -3.13
C ASP A 7 6.42 2.84 -3.41
N ILE A 8 7.16 2.69 -4.51
CA ILE A 8 7.80 1.42 -4.90
C ILE A 8 8.79 0.98 -3.81
N LEU A 9 9.60 1.89 -3.28
CA LEU A 9 10.54 1.59 -2.21
C LEU A 9 9.80 1.17 -0.93
N PHE A 10 8.75 1.87 -0.55
CA PHE A 10 7.93 1.53 0.61
C PHE A 10 7.32 0.13 0.46
N ILE A 11 6.67 -0.15 -0.67
CA ILE A 11 6.08 -1.46 -0.97
C ILE A 11 7.15 -2.56 -0.89
N LYS A 12 8.33 -2.36 -1.50
CA LYS A 12 9.44 -3.34 -1.45
C LYS A 12 10.04 -3.55 -0.07
N THR A 13 9.94 -2.55 0.80
CA THR A 13 10.48 -2.63 2.16
C THR A 13 9.56 -3.43 3.07
N HIS A 14 8.23 -3.32 2.87
CA HIS A 14 7.25 -3.83 3.82
C HIS A 14 6.41 -5.01 3.31
N LEU A 15 6.38 -5.28 2.00
CA LEU A 15 5.62 -6.40 1.42
C LEU A 15 6.53 -7.45 0.78
N THR A 16 6.36 -8.72 1.16
CA THR A 16 7.19 -9.85 0.71
C THR A 16 7.11 -10.09 -0.80
N ASN A 17 5.94 -9.92 -1.42
CA ASN A 17 5.71 -10.14 -2.86
C ASN A 17 5.63 -8.82 -3.64
N ALA A 18 6.33 -7.78 -3.18
CA ALA A 18 6.26 -6.43 -3.71
C ALA A 18 6.42 -6.33 -5.24
N ASN A 19 7.36 -7.05 -5.85
CA ASN A 19 7.57 -6.97 -7.30
C ASN A 19 6.34 -7.48 -8.08
N ASP A 20 5.74 -8.57 -7.63
CA ASP A 20 4.55 -9.14 -8.28
C ASP A 20 3.37 -8.17 -8.13
N LEU A 21 3.15 -7.63 -6.92
CA LEU A 21 2.09 -6.67 -6.64
C LEU A 21 2.22 -5.37 -7.44
N ILE A 22 3.44 -4.86 -7.66
CA ILE A 22 3.68 -3.63 -8.44
C ILE A 22 3.43 -3.86 -9.93
N THR A 23 3.73 -5.07 -10.43
CA THR A 23 3.57 -5.42 -11.85
C THR A 23 2.21 -6.01 -12.19
N ALA A 24 1.39 -6.27 -11.17
CA ALA A 24 0.04 -6.79 -11.32
C ALA A 24 -0.79 -5.87 -12.23
N SER A 25 -1.53 -6.47 -13.15
CA SER A 25 -2.43 -5.74 -14.05
C SER A 25 -3.65 -5.18 -13.33
N ASP A 26 -3.99 -5.75 -12.18
CA ASP A 26 -5.08 -5.31 -11.31
C ASP A 26 -4.50 -4.76 -10.00
N ALA A 27 -4.88 -3.54 -9.66
CA ALA A 27 -4.44 -2.88 -8.43
C ALA A 27 -5.08 -3.50 -7.17
N PHE A 28 -6.13 -4.32 -7.30
CA PHE A 28 -6.85 -4.88 -6.16
C PHE A 28 -5.96 -5.70 -5.22
N GLU A 29 -5.05 -6.52 -5.77
CA GLU A 29 -4.14 -7.33 -4.94
C GLU A 29 -3.16 -6.45 -4.15
N LEU A 30 -2.67 -5.36 -4.76
CA LEU A 30 -1.83 -4.39 -4.08
C LEU A 30 -2.60 -3.63 -3.00
N LEU A 31 -3.84 -3.21 -3.28
CA LEU A 31 -4.70 -2.54 -2.31
C LEU A 31 -4.98 -3.43 -1.09
N ASN A 32 -5.33 -4.70 -1.30
CA ASN A 32 -5.57 -5.64 -0.22
C ASN A 32 -4.30 -5.88 0.62
N ALA A 33 -3.13 -6.02 -0.02
CA ALA A 33 -1.87 -6.18 0.71
C ALA A 33 -1.48 -4.94 1.54
N LEU A 34 -1.83 -3.73 1.07
CA LEU A 34 -1.61 -2.49 1.80
C LEU A 34 -2.58 -2.35 2.99
N ASP A 35 -3.83 -2.78 2.84
CA ASP A 35 -4.84 -2.80 3.91
C ASP A 35 -4.45 -3.80 5.01
N GLU A 36 -4.04 -5.01 4.62
CA GLU A 36 -3.50 -5.99 5.56
C GLU A 36 -2.26 -5.48 6.30
N LEU A 37 -1.37 -4.75 5.61
CA LEU A 37 -0.20 -4.12 6.23
C LEU A 37 -0.60 -3.02 7.22
N SER A 38 -1.61 -2.21 6.92
CA SER A 38 -2.05 -1.13 7.81
C SER A 38 -2.55 -1.67 9.15
N VAL A 39 -3.30 -2.77 9.10
CA VAL A 39 -3.78 -3.49 10.29
C VAL A 39 -2.64 -4.22 11.00
N ALA A 40 -1.78 -4.93 10.26
CA ALA A 40 -0.69 -5.72 10.85
C ALA A 40 0.37 -4.87 11.57
N THR A 41 0.42 -3.58 11.26
CA THR A 41 1.39 -2.63 11.83
C THR A 41 0.80 -1.76 12.94
N MET A 42 -0.44 -2.00 13.38
CA MET A 42 -1.00 -1.34 14.55
C MET A 42 -0.19 -1.66 15.81
N ASP A 43 -0.17 -0.73 16.77
CA ASP A 43 0.55 -0.93 18.04
C ASP A 43 -0.28 -1.72 19.08
N GLU A 44 0.26 -1.87 20.28
CA GLU A 44 -0.39 -2.63 21.36
C GLU A 44 -1.71 -2.01 21.89
N ASN A 45 -2.00 -0.77 21.51
CA ASN A 45 -3.21 -0.04 21.89
C ASN A 45 -4.22 0.06 20.72
N ASP A 46 -4.02 -0.74 19.67
CA ASP A 46 -4.78 -0.64 18.41
C ASP A 46 -4.67 0.74 17.75
N GLU A 47 -3.57 1.46 17.94
CA GLU A 47 -3.31 2.74 17.27
C GLU A 47 -2.56 2.53 15.94
N ILE A 48 -2.95 3.32 14.93
CA ILE A 48 -2.28 3.28 13.63
C ILE A 48 -0.87 3.87 13.73
N THR A 49 0.13 3.06 13.38
CA THR A 49 1.52 3.49 13.35
C THR A 49 1.83 4.31 12.09
N ASP A 50 3.05 4.86 12.02
CA ASP A 50 3.49 5.59 10.83
C ASP A 50 3.56 4.71 9.58
N ILE A 51 3.90 3.42 9.73
CA ILE A 51 3.89 2.46 8.61
C ILE A 51 2.46 2.26 8.11
N GLY A 52 1.53 1.98 9.03
CA GLY A 52 0.12 1.79 8.65
C GLY A 52 -0.49 3.05 8.04
N ARG A 53 -0.18 4.23 8.58
CA ARG A 53 -0.64 5.51 8.03
C ARG A 53 -0.11 5.77 6.62
N GLU A 54 1.13 5.37 6.34
CA GLU A 54 1.69 5.50 4.99
C GLU A 54 1.08 4.49 4.01
N ALA A 55 0.75 3.28 4.48
CA ALA A 55 -0.01 2.30 3.68
C ALA A 55 -1.41 2.83 3.29
N GLU A 56 -2.16 3.40 4.24
CA GLU A 56 -3.47 4.04 3.99
C GLU A 56 -3.39 5.19 2.98
N ARG A 57 -2.38 6.07 3.12
CA ARG A 57 -2.16 7.17 2.16
C ARG A 57 -1.88 6.68 0.76
N LEU A 58 -1.21 5.54 0.64
CA LEU A 58 -0.90 4.94 -0.65
C LEU A 58 -2.16 4.31 -1.28
N ILE A 59 -2.99 3.64 -0.48
CA ILE A 59 -4.33 3.16 -0.89
C ILE A 59 -5.16 4.32 -1.44
N ASP A 60 -5.31 5.41 -0.69
CA ASP A 60 -6.09 6.58 -1.10
C ASP A 60 -5.62 7.13 -2.44
N ARG A 61 -4.31 7.20 -2.66
CA ARG A 61 -3.71 7.70 -3.89
C ARG A 61 -3.97 6.78 -5.07
N ILE A 62 -3.78 5.47 -4.89
CA ILE A 62 -4.05 4.47 -5.94
C ILE A 62 -5.53 4.52 -6.33
N VAL A 63 -6.44 4.52 -5.36
CA VAL A 63 -7.89 4.56 -5.59
C VAL A 63 -8.30 5.88 -6.26
N PHE A 64 -7.71 7.01 -5.86
CA PHE A 64 -7.96 8.29 -6.50
C PHE A 64 -7.50 8.27 -7.97
N ASP A 65 -6.28 7.83 -8.25
CA ASP A 65 -5.74 7.79 -9.61
C ASP A 65 -6.55 6.86 -10.54
N GLU A 66 -7.03 5.72 -10.05
CA GLU A 66 -7.89 4.79 -10.83
C GLU A 66 -9.27 5.39 -11.16
N ARG A 67 -9.80 6.28 -10.30
CA ARG A 67 -11.12 6.91 -10.52
C ARG A 67 -11.11 8.03 -11.56
N TYR A 68 -9.94 8.58 -11.86
CA TYR A 68 -9.79 9.75 -12.72
C TYR A 68 -8.88 9.50 -13.95
N GLN A 69 -8.59 8.23 -14.26
CA GLN A 69 -7.96 7.77 -15.51
C GLN A 69 -9.01 7.41 -16.57
#